data_AF-A0A9D7EF33-F1
#
_entry.id   AF-A0A9D7EF33-F1
#
_cell.length_a   1.000
_cell.length_b   1.000
_cell.length_c   1.000
_cell.angle_alpha   90.00
_cell.angle_beta   90.00
_cell.angle_gamma   90.00
#
_symmetry.space_group_name_H-M   'P 1'
#
loop_
_entity.id
_entity.type
_entity.pdbx_description
1 polymer ?
#
loop_
_entity_poly.entity_id
_entity_poly.type
_entity_poly.pdbx_seq_one_letter_code
_entity_poly.pdbx_strand_id
1 'polypeptide(L)'
;MSAAAEPTKEAVFSSMLAITTGFVVLYFIFHHSWMLTVAAVVGGIGLLLPALARLIHQGWMKLAMALGWFNGRVLISAVFFLILTPIALLRRLGKSDALKLKAQRGASLWTVRDHIYAPQDLEKPW
;
A
#
# COMPACT_ATOMS: atom_id res chain seq x y z
N MET A 1 21.88 -12.36 -16.42
CA MET A 1 20.69 -11.69 -15.86
C MET A 1 20.15 -12.52 -14.72
N SER A 2 20.32 -11.97 -13.50
CA SER A 2 19.80 -12.38 -12.19
C SER A 2 19.84 -13.86 -11.79
N ALA A 3 20.88 -14.23 -11.05
CA ALA A 3 20.88 -15.42 -10.21
C ALA A 3 19.74 -15.31 -9.19
N ALA A 4 18.72 -16.16 -9.33
CA ALA A 4 17.70 -16.32 -8.31
C ALA A 4 18.40 -16.81 -7.04
N ALA A 5 18.60 -15.91 -6.07
CA ALA A 5 19.16 -16.25 -4.78
C ALA A 5 18.32 -17.38 -4.18
N GLU A 6 18.93 -18.56 -4.01
CA GLU A 6 18.31 -19.66 -3.26
C GLU A 6 17.85 -19.09 -1.91
N PRO A 7 16.59 -19.32 -1.50
CA PRO A 7 16.12 -18.82 -0.21
C PRO A 7 17.02 -19.40 0.88
N THR A 8 17.60 -18.52 1.71
CA THR A 8 18.48 -18.92 2.80
C THR A 8 17.72 -19.85 3.75
N LYS A 9 18.39 -20.87 4.28
CA LYS A 9 17.77 -21.87 5.16
C LYS A 9 17.08 -21.22 6.37
N GLU A 10 17.63 -20.10 6.85
CA GLU A 10 17.08 -19.30 7.96
C GLU A 10 15.74 -18.65 7.63
N ALA A 11 15.55 -18.13 6.40
CA ALA A 11 14.29 -17.52 5.97
C ALA A 11 13.18 -18.56 5.83
N VAL A 12 13.52 -19.76 5.32
CA VAL A 12 12.61 -20.90 5.25
C VAL A 12 12.21 -21.34 6.66
N PHE A 13 13.18 -21.51 7.57
CA PHE A 13 12.92 -21.91 8.95
C PHE A 13 12.07 -20.88 9.70
N SER A 14 12.35 -19.59 9.53
CA SER A 14 11.56 -18.49 10.13
C SER A 14 10.12 -18.48 9.64
N SER A 15 9.90 -18.75 8.35
CA SER A 15 8.55 -18.86 7.79
C SER A 15 7.81 -20.08 8.34
N MET A 16 8.50 -21.21 8.48
CA MET A 16 7.91 -22.41 9.09
C MET A 16 7.56 -22.20 10.56
N LEU A 17 8.43 -21.53 11.31
CA LEU A 17 8.17 -21.17 12.70
C LEU A 17 6.98 -20.21 12.79
N ALA A 18 6.90 -19.20 11.92
CA ALA A 18 5.79 -18.26 11.88
C ALA A 18 4.46 -18.95 11.52
N ILE A 19 4.47 -19.87 10.53
CA ILE A 19 3.30 -20.67 10.15
C ILE A 19 2.87 -21.56 11.32
N THR A 20 3.81 -22.28 11.93
CA THR A 20 3.52 -23.16 13.07
C THR A 20 2.98 -22.37 14.26
N THR A 21 3.61 -21.24 14.60
CA THR A 21 3.18 -20.36 15.68
C THR A 21 1.80 -19.77 15.39
N GLY A 22 1.54 -19.33 14.16
CA GLY A 22 0.24 -18.80 13.74
C GLY A 22 -0.88 -19.83 13.89
N PHE A 23 -0.65 -21.08 13.48
CA PHE A 23 -1.60 -22.17 13.68
C PHE A 23 -1.82 -22.52 15.16
N VAL A 24 -0.78 -22.45 16.00
CA VAL A 24 -0.89 -22.66 17.46
C VAL A 24 -1.70 -21.54 18.13
N VAL A 25 -1.47 -20.28 17.74
CA VAL A 25 -2.26 -19.14 18.26
C VAL A 25 -3.71 -19.22 17.82
N LEU A 26 -3.97 -19.60 16.56
CA LEU A 26 -5.33 -19.83 16.05
C LEU A 26 -6.04 -20.98 16.78
N TYR A 27 -5.32 -22.04 17.14
CA TYR A 27 -5.85 -23.12 17.96
C TYR A 27 -6.33 -22.62 19.33
N PHE A 28 -5.59 -21.68 19.95
CA PHE A 28 -5.95 -21.10 21.23
C PHE A 28 -7.25 -20.27 21.19
N ILE A 29 -7.64 -19.78 20.01
CA ILE A 29 -8.84 -18.96 19.80
C ILE A 29 -10.07 -19.80 19.42
N PHE A 30 -9.89 -20.86 18.60
CA PHE A 30 -11.02 -21.61 18.03
C PHE A 30 -11.32 -22.95 18.74
N HIS A 31 -10.45 -23.44 19.64
CA HIS A 31 -10.66 -24.68 20.44
C HIS A 31 -11.08 -25.93 19.64
N HIS A 32 -10.84 -25.97 18.34
CA HIS A 32 -11.23 -27.08 17.46
C HIS A 32 -10.07 -28.05 17.25
N SER A 33 -10.26 -29.32 17.64
CA SER A 33 -9.22 -30.36 17.74
C SER A 33 -8.48 -30.69 16.43
N TRP A 34 -9.09 -30.43 15.27
CA TRP A 34 -8.50 -30.73 13.95
C TRP A 34 -7.33 -29.79 13.60
N MET A 35 -7.29 -28.58 14.16
CA MET A 35 -6.21 -27.61 13.90
C MET A 35 -4.86 -28.05 14.49
N LEU A 36 -4.87 -28.76 15.63
CA LEU A 36 -3.64 -29.29 16.23
C LEU A 36 -2.99 -30.36 15.37
N THR A 37 -3.78 -31.26 14.79
CA THR A 37 -3.28 -32.31 13.89
C THR A 37 -2.65 -31.68 12.65
N VAL A 38 -3.29 -30.65 12.07
CA VAL A 38 -2.74 -29.91 10.93
C VAL A 38 -1.44 -29.19 11.29
N ALA A 39 -1.39 -28.51 12.45
CA ALA A 39 -0.17 -27.85 12.91
C ALA A 39 0.99 -28.83 13.16
N ALA A 40 0.71 -29.96 13.81
CA ALA A 40 1.70 -31.00 14.09
C ALA A 40 2.19 -31.68 12.81
N VAL A 41 1.29 -31.94 11.85
CA VAL A 41 1.64 -32.53 10.55
C VAL A 41 2.46 -31.53 9.72
N VAL A 42 2.07 -30.26 9.66
CA VAL A 42 2.80 -29.23 8.91
C VAL A 42 4.18 -28.94 9.54
N GLY A 43 4.25 -28.85 10.87
CA GLY A 43 5.51 -28.69 11.61
C GLY A 43 6.42 -29.90 11.46
N GLY A 44 5.87 -31.12 11.57
CA GLY A 44 6.60 -32.37 11.39
C GLY A 44 7.13 -32.54 9.95
N ILE A 45 6.30 -32.24 8.95
CA ILE A 45 6.71 -32.24 7.54
C ILE A 45 7.80 -31.20 7.28
N GLY A 46 7.71 -30.03 7.92
CA GLY A 46 8.72 -28.99 7.79
C GLY A 46 10.08 -29.36 8.37
N LEU A 47 10.09 -30.17 9.43
CA LEU A 47 11.31 -30.69 10.03
C LEU A 47 11.92 -31.85 9.24
N LEU A 48 11.07 -32.74 8.70
CA LEU A 48 11.50 -33.98 8.04
C LEU A 48 11.89 -33.77 6.56
N LEU A 49 11.19 -32.88 5.83
CA LEU A 49 11.41 -32.68 4.39
C LEU A 49 11.66 -31.19 4.06
N PRO A 50 12.93 -30.73 4.09
CA PRO A 50 13.29 -29.35 3.76
C PRO A 50 13.01 -28.96 2.31
N ALA A 51 12.82 -29.93 1.40
CA ALA A 51 12.41 -29.64 0.02
C ALA A 51 10.95 -29.18 -0.07
N LEU A 52 10.05 -29.81 0.70
CA LEU A 52 8.64 -29.44 0.73
C LEU A 52 8.43 -28.12 1.51
N ALA A 53 9.25 -27.89 2.54
CA ALA A 53 9.34 -26.61 3.24
C ALA A 53 9.60 -25.43 2.30
N ARG A 54 10.52 -25.59 1.34
CA ARG A 54 10.82 -24.55 0.35
C ARG A 54 9.62 -24.25 -0.56
N LEU A 55 8.88 -25.28 -1.00
CA LEU A 55 7.69 -25.09 -1.82
C LEU A 55 6.59 -24.33 -1.06
N ILE A 56 6.37 -24.68 0.21
CA ILE A 56 5.42 -23.99 1.08
C ILE A 56 5.86 -22.53 1.29
N HIS A 57 7.13 -22.28 1.60
CA HIS A 57 7.67 -20.93 1.74
C HIS A 57 7.49 -20.11 0.47
N GLN A 58 7.76 -20.67 -0.71
CA GLN A 58 7.54 -19.98 -1.98
C GLN A 58 6.06 -19.64 -2.21
N GLY A 59 5.14 -20.56 -1.88
CA GLY A 59 3.70 -20.31 -1.93
C GLY A 59 3.27 -19.20 -0.97
N TRP A 60 3.77 -19.23 0.26
CA TRP A 60 3.54 -18.21 1.27
C TRP A 60 4.05 -16.83 0.84
N MET A 61 5.26 -16.77 0.28
CA MET A 61 5.83 -15.52 -0.24
C MET A 61 5.03 -14.96 -1.40
N LYS A 62 4.51 -15.80 -2.30
CA LYS A 62 3.60 -15.35 -3.37
C LYS A 62 2.32 -14.75 -2.80
N LEU A 63 1.74 -15.35 -1.77
CA LEU A 63 0.58 -14.78 -1.07
C LEU A 63 0.93 -13.45 -0.42
N ALA A 64 2.06 -13.36 0.29
CA ALA A 64 2.53 -12.12 0.91
C ALA A 64 2.76 -11.01 -0.14
N MET A 65 3.32 -11.34 -1.31
CA MET A 65 3.47 -10.39 -2.42
C MET A 65 2.12 -9.91 -2.97
N ALA A 66 1.17 -10.83 -3.18
CA ALA A 66 -0.18 -10.47 -3.62
C ALA A 66 -0.89 -9.56 -2.60
N LEU A 67 -0.75 -9.87 -1.31
CA LEU A 67 -1.30 -9.09 -0.22
C LEU A 67 -0.64 -7.70 -0.15
N GLY A 68 0.68 -7.62 -0.32
CA GLY A 68 1.41 -6.35 -0.36
C GLY A 68 0.99 -5.48 -1.54
N TRP A 69 0.81 -6.06 -2.72
CA TRP A 69 0.31 -5.36 -3.91
C TRP A 69 -1.13 -4.86 -3.73
N PHE A 70 -2.00 -5.67 -3.13
CA PHE A 70 -3.36 -5.27 -2.79
C PHE A 70 -3.36 -4.12 -1.76
N ASN A 71 -2.58 -4.27 -0.69
CA ASN A 71 -2.48 -3.28 0.38
C ASN A 71 -1.96 -1.93 -0.14
N GLY A 72 -0.96 -1.92 -1.02
CA GLY A 72 -0.46 -0.67 -1.62
C GLY A 72 -1.55 0.10 -2.36
N ARG A 73 -2.43 -0.60 -3.10
CA ARG A 73 -3.56 0.02 -3.81
C ARG A 73 -4.64 0.48 -2.84
N VAL A 74 -5.01 -0.37 -1.88
CA VAL A 74 -6.02 -0.06 -0.88
C VAL A 74 -5.61 1.13 -0.04
N LEU A 75 -4.36 1.20 0.41
CA LEU A 75 -3.87 2.29 1.24
C LEU A 75 -3.94 3.63 0.50
N ILE A 76 -3.45 3.68 -0.75
CA ILE A 76 -3.51 4.90 -1.56
C ILE A 76 -4.96 5.31 -1.86
N SER A 77 -5.82 4.35 -2.23
CA SER A 77 -7.25 4.63 -2.42
C SER A 77 -7.91 5.12 -1.14
N ALA A 78 -7.63 4.49 0.01
CA ALA A 78 -8.16 4.90 1.30
C ALA A 78 -7.71 6.32 1.67
N VAL A 79 -6.44 6.66 1.49
CA VAL A 79 -5.94 8.02 1.71
C VAL A 79 -6.64 9.02 0.79
N PHE A 80 -6.84 8.68 -0.49
CA PHE A 80 -7.54 9.55 -1.43
C PHE A 80 -9.00 9.79 -1.00
N PHE A 81 -9.73 8.73 -0.60
CA PHE A 81 -11.14 8.82 -0.23
C PHE A 81 -11.35 9.42 1.17
N LEU A 82 -10.48 9.13 2.14
CA LEU A 82 -10.63 9.58 3.53
C LEU A 82 -10.02 10.97 3.77
N ILE A 83 -9.01 11.38 3.01
CA ILE A 83 -8.31 12.66 3.21
C ILE A 83 -8.56 13.62 2.05
N LEU A 84 -8.15 13.28 0.82
CA LEU A 84 -8.24 14.22 -0.31
C LEU A 84 -9.70 14.56 -0.67
N THR A 85 -10.57 13.56 -0.68
CA THR A 85 -11.98 13.73 -1.07
C THR A 85 -12.74 14.67 -0.14
N PRO A 86 -12.69 14.55 1.20
CA PRO A 86 -13.34 15.53 2.07
C PRO A 86 -12.68 16.92 1.99
N ILE A 87 -11.36 17.01 1.81
CA ILE A 87 -10.69 18.31 1.60
C ILE A 87 -11.21 18.98 0.33
N ALA A 88 -11.32 18.24 -0.78
CA ALA A 88 -11.85 18.76 -2.03
C ALA A 88 -13.33 19.14 -1.92
N LEU A 89 -14.12 18.37 -1.17
CA LEU A 89 -15.53 18.66 -0.90
C LEU A 89 -15.70 19.92 -0.05
N LEU A 90 -14.90 20.07 1.01
CA LEU A 90 -14.85 21.28 1.83
C LEU A 90 -14.44 22.50 1.00
N ARG A 91 -13.43 22.36 0.15
CA ARG A 91 -13.02 23.40 -0.81
C ARG A 91 -14.09 23.71 -1.85
N ARG A 92 -14.97 22.77 -2.19
CA ARG A 92 -16.09 22.99 -3.12
C ARG A 92 -17.27 23.70 -2.45
N LEU A 93 -17.47 23.47 -1.15
CA LEU A 93 -18.49 24.14 -0.34
C LEU A 93 -18.09 25.57 0.02
N GLY A 94 -16.82 25.79 0.38
CA GLY A 94 -16.25 27.14 0.44
C GLY A 94 -16.15 27.67 -0.99
N LYS A 95 -16.86 28.75 -1.34
CA LYS A 95 -16.88 29.37 -2.69
C LYS A 95 -15.53 29.97 -3.14
N SER A 96 -14.40 29.34 -2.83
CA SER A 96 -13.07 29.76 -3.27
C SER A 96 -12.84 29.22 -4.69
N ASP A 97 -13.48 29.89 -5.66
CA ASP A 97 -13.12 29.77 -7.08
C ASP A 97 -11.74 30.44 -7.31
N ALA A 98 -10.71 29.86 -6.69
CA ALA A 98 -9.34 30.36 -6.71
C ALA A 98 -8.77 30.44 -8.13
N LEU A 99 -9.38 29.72 -9.07
CA LEU A 99 -8.99 29.66 -10.47
C LEU A 99 -9.93 30.44 -11.40
N LYS A 100 -10.99 31.10 -10.89
CA LYS A 100 -12.02 31.76 -11.70
C LYS A 100 -12.46 30.89 -12.90
N LEU A 101 -12.55 29.56 -12.69
CA LEU A 101 -12.80 28.59 -13.76
C LEU A 101 -14.25 28.68 -14.26
N LYS A 102 -15.13 29.31 -13.48
CA LYS A 102 -16.45 29.72 -13.90
C LYS A 102 -16.37 31.00 -14.76
N ALA A 103 -15.60 30.93 -15.84
CA ALA A 103 -15.51 32.01 -16.82
C ALA A 103 -16.89 32.26 -17.42
N GLN A 104 -17.34 33.52 -17.40
CA GLN A 104 -18.50 33.97 -18.16
C GLN A 104 -18.27 33.61 -19.64
N ARG A 105 -19.24 32.90 -20.26
CA ARG A 105 -19.25 32.63 -21.70
C ARG A 105 -19.06 33.96 -22.45
N GLY A 106 -17.87 34.21 -22.98
CA GLY A 106 -17.55 35.36 -23.83
C GLY A 106 -16.59 36.42 -23.24
N ALA A 107 -16.20 36.36 -21.97
CA ALA A 107 -15.26 37.34 -21.39
C ALA A 107 -13.84 36.76 -21.30
N SER A 108 -12.84 37.50 -21.82
CA SER A 108 -11.44 37.09 -21.74
C SER A 108 -10.99 37.02 -20.27
N LEU A 109 -10.19 36.00 -19.93
CA LEU A 109 -9.53 35.88 -18.62
C LEU A 109 -8.35 36.84 -18.45
N TRP A 110 -8.06 37.69 -19.45
CA TRP A 110 -6.98 38.65 -19.40
C TRP A 110 -7.24 39.68 -18.31
N THR A 111 -6.28 39.84 -17.41
CA THR A 111 -6.28 40.93 -16.44
C THR A 111 -5.43 42.06 -17.00
N VAL A 112 -6.07 43.17 -17.38
CA VAL A 112 -5.34 44.37 -17.83
C VAL A 112 -4.61 44.93 -16.61
N ARG A 113 -3.28 45.03 -16.69
CA ARG A 113 -2.44 45.61 -15.64
C ARG A 113 -1.94 46.99 -16.09
N ASP A 114 -2.76 48.02 -15.93
CA ASP A 114 -2.37 49.41 -16.20
C ASP A 114 -1.54 49.97 -15.03
N HIS A 115 -0.28 49.55 -14.92
CA HIS A 115 0.68 50.09 -13.96
C HIS A 115 1.94 50.59 -14.70
N ILE A 116 2.49 51.71 -14.23
CA ILE A 116 3.73 52.27 -14.77
C ILE A 116 4.88 51.41 -14.26
N TYR A 117 5.53 50.67 -15.15
CA TYR A 117 6.64 49.77 -14.82
C TYR A 117 7.79 50.52 -14.15
N ALA A 118 8.16 50.11 -12.94
CA ALA A 118 9.34 50.60 -12.26
C ALA A 118 10.51 49.63 -12.49
N PRO A 119 11.78 50.09 -12.41
CA PRO A 119 12.96 49.22 -12.53
C PRO A 119 12.96 48.03 -11.56
N GLN A 120 12.30 48.19 -10.41
CA GLN A 120 12.15 47.19 -9.35
C GLN A 120 11.27 46.00 -9.78
N ASP A 121 10.34 46.20 -10.71
CA ASP A 121 9.46 45.14 -11.24
C ASP A 121 10.20 44.21 -12.24
N LEU A 122 11.31 44.69 -12.80
CA LEU A 122 12.15 43.92 -13.73
C LEU A 122 13.15 43.01 -13.02
N GLU A 123 13.42 43.25 -11.73
CA GLU A 123 14.35 42.43 -10.95
C GLU A 123 13.75 41.09 -10.51
N LYS A 124 12.41 40.98 -10.46
CA LYS A 124 11.70 39.73 -10.13
C LYS A 124 10.53 39.51 -11.10
N PRO A 125 10.79 38.91 -12.27
CA PRO A 125 9.78 38.74 -13.32
C PRO A 125 8.75 37.62 -13.06
N TRP A 126 8.75 37.00 -11.88
CA TRP A 126 7.86 35.89 -11.48
C TRP A 126 7.22 36.17 -10.11
#